data_AF-A0A523LLA4-F1
#
_entry.id   AF-A0A523LLA4-F1
#
_cell.length_a   1.000
_cell.length_b   1.000
_cell.length_c   1.000
_cell.angle_alpha   90.00
_cell.angle_beta   90.00
_cell.angle_gamma   90.00
#
_symmetry.space_group_name_H-M   'P 1'
#
loop_
_entity.id
_entity.type
_entity.pdbx_description
1 polymer ?
#
loop_
_entity_poly.entity_id
_entity_poly.type
_entity_poly.pdbx_seq_one_letter_code
_entity_poly.pdbx_strand_id
1 'polypeptide(L)'
;MSEIPTLKRSHRNEILAVSRRHSTGFEKILESGIHDGSIKSCDVRMTGNAIMGSINWIPKWFHGNAKMAKQIAREFPEILTKGLRPTETT
;
A
#
# COMPACT_ATOMS: atom_id res chain seq x y z
N MET A 1 2.78 -13.60 2.47
CA MET A 1 3.36 -13.79 1.12
C MET A 1 4.29 -14.99 1.06
N SER A 2 5.01 -15.32 2.16
CA SER A 2 5.84 -16.54 2.30
C SER A 2 5.10 -17.87 2.06
N GLU A 3 3.79 -17.92 2.30
CA GLU A 3 2.97 -19.13 2.10
C GLU A 3 2.48 -19.32 0.65
N ILE A 4 2.56 -18.30 -0.21
CA ILE A 4 2.06 -18.39 -1.59
C ILE A 4 2.79 -19.47 -2.43
N PRO A 5 4.13 -19.66 -2.28
CA PRO A 5 4.84 -20.73 -2.96
C PRO A 5 4.34 -22.14 -2.62
N THR A 6 3.79 -22.37 -1.42
CA THR A 6 3.35 -23.70 -0.96
C THR A 6 1.99 -24.11 -1.54
N LEU A 7 1.27 -23.18 -2.18
CA LEU A 7 -0.01 -23.44 -2.82
C LEU A 7 0.14 -24.27 -4.11
N LYS A 8 -0.91 -25.04 -4.42
CA LYS A 8 -1.09 -25.65 -5.75
C LYS A 8 -0.97 -24.58 -6.84
N ARG A 9 -0.39 -24.95 -7.99
CA ARG A 9 -0.07 -24.01 -9.08
C ARG A 9 -1.26 -23.15 -9.53
N SER A 10 -2.47 -23.73 -9.62
CA SER A 10 -3.70 -23.01 -9.99
C SER A 10 -4.02 -21.89 -8.99
N HIS A 11 -4.11 -22.22 -7.70
CA HIS A 11 -4.40 -21.25 -6.64
C HIS A 11 -3.29 -20.21 -6.47
N ARG A 12 -2.02 -20.62 -6.62
CA ARG A 12 -0.88 -19.70 -6.60
C ARG A 12 -1.01 -18.65 -7.70
N ASN A 13 -1.32 -19.08 -8.92
CA ASN A 13 -1.48 -18.16 -10.05
C ASN A 13 -2.63 -17.19 -9.83
N GLU A 14 -3.75 -17.66 -9.29
CA GLU A 14 -4.91 -16.83 -8.95
C GLU A 14 -4.55 -15.76 -7.91
N ILE A 15 -3.92 -16.14 -6.80
CA ILE A 15 -3.51 -15.19 -5.75
C ILE A 15 -2.48 -14.20 -6.28
N LEU A 16 -1.50 -14.65 -7.08
CA LEU A 16 -0.52 -13.75 -7.69
C LEU A 16 -1.17 -12.76 -8.67
N ALA A 17 -2.20 -13.17 -9.41
CA ALA A 17 -2.94 -12.28 -10.30
C ALA A 17 -3.67 -11.18 -9.51
N VAL A 18 -4.32 -11.54 -8.39
CA VAL A 18 -4.95 -10.57 -7.49
C VAL A 18 -3.91 -9.62 -6.91
N SER A 19 -2.78 -10.15 -6.42
CA SER A 19 -1.69 -9.33 -5.87
C SER A 19 -1.15 -8.34 -6.90
N ARG A 20 -0.93 -8.77 -8.15
CA ARG A 20 -0.48 -7.89 -9.24
C ARG A 20 -1.49 -6.79 -9.53
N ARG A 21 -2.78 -7.12 -9.57
CA ARG A 21 -3.85 -6.12 -9.76
C ARG A 21 -3.82 -5.05 -8.67
N HIS A 22 -3.56 -5.43 -7.42
CA HIS A 22 -3.47 -4.49 -6.30
C HIS A 22 -2.24 -3.59 -6.45
N SER A 23 -1.07 -4.18 -6.76
CA SER A 23 0.16 -3.42 -7.01
C SER A 23 -0.02 -2.41 -8.15
N THR A 24 -0.51 -2.83 -9.31
CA THR A 24 -0.71 -1.94 -10.46
C THR A 24 -1.75 -0.86 -10.18
N GLY A 25 -2.81 -1.16 -9.42
CA GLY A 25 -3.79 -0.15 -9.00
C GLY A 25 -3.14 0.93 -8.14
N PHE A 26 -2.25 0.54 -7.23
CA PHE A 26 -1.56 1.47 -6.34
C PHE A 26 -0.50 2.32 -7.08
N GLU A 27 0.25 1.70 -7.99
CA GLU A 27 1.20 2.42 -8.86
C GLU A 27 0.49 3.54 -9.65
N LYS A 28 -0.70 3.26 -10.21
CA LYS A 28 -1.51 4.26 -10.92
C LYS A 28 -1.97 5.42 -10.03
N ILE A 29 -2.29 5.16 -8.77
CA ILE A 29 -2.68 6.22 -7.81
C ILE A 29 -1.49 7.15 -7.57
N LEU A 30 -0.30 6.59 -7.36
CA LEU A 30 0.93 7.36 -7.19
C LEU A 30 1.28 8.17 -8.44
N GLU A 31 1.22 7.55 -9.62
CA GLU A 31 1.47 8.23 -10.90
C GLU A 31 0.49 9.39 -11.12
N SER A 32 -0.80 9.18 -10.84
CA SER A 32 -1.82 10.23 -10.94
C SER A 32 -1.52 11.38 -9.98
N GLY A 33 -1.17 11.08 -8.72
CA GLY A 33 -0.86 12.11 -7.73
C GLY A 33 0.42 12.89 -8.07
N ILE A 34 1.41 12.23 -8.70
CA ILE A 34 2.59 12.92 -9.21
C ILE A 34 2.21 13.84 -10.37
N HIS A 35 1.34 13.37 -11.27
CA HIS A 35 0.89 14.14 -12.43
C HIS A 35 0.05 15.37 -12.05
N ASP A 36 -0.86 15.25 -11.08
CA ASP A 36 -1.72 16.33 -10.61
C ASP A 36 -1.05 17.23 -9.55
N GLY A 37 0.16 16.88 -9.11
CA GLY A 37 0.94 17.63 -8.14
C GLY A 37 0.54 17.44 -6.69
N SER A 38 -0.39 16.53 -6.37
CA SER A 38 -0.76 16.18 -4.99
C SER A 38 0.26 15.29 -4.28
N ILE A 39 1.13 14.62 -5.04
CA ILE A 39 2.25 13.81 -4.56
C ILE A 39 3.55 14.33 -5.17
N LYS A 40 4.59 14.50 -4.35
CA LYS A 40 5.92 14.84 -4.84
C LYS A 40 6.51 13.70 -5.68
N SER A 41 7.42 14.02 -6.59
CA SER A 41 8.17 13.00 -7.34
C SER A 41 8.84 11.99 -6.41
N CYS A 42 8.61 10.70 -6.67
CA CYS A 42 9.18 9.58 -5.92
C CYS A 42 9.29 8.34 -6.80
N ASP A 43 10.03 7.32 -6.34
CA ASP A 43 10.02 6.00 -6.99
C ASP A 43 8.67 5.31 -6.73
N VAL A 44 7.81 5.30 -7.75
CA VAL A 44 6.44 4.75 -7.70
C VAL A 44 6.42 3.31 -7.19
N ARG A 45 7.36 2.48 -7.66
CA ARG A 45 7.39 1.06 -7.32
C ARG A 45 7.85 0.84 -5.88
N MET A 46 8.93 1.50 -5.46
CA MET A 46 9.44 1.39 -4.09
C MET A 46 8.45 1.95 -3.08
N THR A 47 7.88 3.13 -3.34
CA THR A 47 6.84 3.75 -2.50
C THR A 47 5.60 2.86 -2.41
N GLY A 48 5.11 2.36 -3.55
CA GLY A 48 3.96 1.47 -3.59
C GLY A 48 4.19 0.18 -2.79
N ASN A 49 5.36 -0.44 -2.94
CA ASN A 49 5.73 -1.63 -2.17
C ASN A 49 5.82 -1.36 -0.66
N ALA A 50 6.38 -0.21 -0.25
CA ALA A 50 6.46 0.16 1.15
C ALA A 50 5.07 0.31 1.78
N ILE A 51 4.18 1.09 1.14
CA ILE A 51 2.82 1.32 1.63
C ILE A 51 2.01 0.02 1.69
N MET A 52 2.01 -0.74 0.59
CA MET A 52 1.28 -2.02 0.54
C MET A 52 1.84 -3.04 1.53
N GLY A 53 3.16 -3.07 1.73
CA GLY A 53 3.80 -3.90 2.76
C GLY A 53 3.30 -3.56 4.16
N SER A 54 3.29 -2.27 4.52
CA SER A 54 2.78 -1.79 5.80
C SER A 54 1.30 -2.15 6.03
N ILE A 55 0.44 -1.94 5.02
CA ILE A 55 -1.00 -2.25 5.11
C ILE A 55 -1.23 -3.76 5.24
N ASN A 56 -0.57 -4.56 4.40
CA ASN A 56 -0.71 -6.02 4.43
C ASN A 56 -0.22 -6.66 5.73
N TRP A 57 0.58 -5.94 6.52
CA TRP A 57 1.04 -6.41 7.83
C TRP A 57 0.02 -6.18 8.94
N ILE A 58 -0.95 -5.26 8.78
CA ILE A 58 -1.98 -4.95 9.80
C ILE A 58 -2.67 -6.23 10.33
N PRO A 59 -3.20 -7.14 9.48
CA PRO A 59 -3.89 -8.33 9.96
C PRO A 59 -3.01 -9.31 10.74
N LYS A 60 -1.67 -9.17 10.69
CA LYS A 60 -0.75 -10.06 11.41
C LYS A 60 -0.60 -9.72 12.88
N TRP A 61 -0.81 -8.46 13.27
CA TRP A 61 -0.67 -8.00 14.65
C TRP A 61 -1.95 -7.37 15.20
N PHE A 62 -2.91 -7.02 14.35
CA PHE A 62 -4.17 -6.43 14.78
C PHE A 62 -5.03 -7.47 15.50
N HIS A 63 -5.19 -7.27 16.81
CA HIS A 63 -6.11 -8.05 17.66
C HIS A 63 -7.09 -7.12 18.41
N GLY A 64 -7.31 -5.91 17.89
CA GLY A 64 -8.10 -4.86 18.54
C GLY A 64 -9.60 -4.88 18.24
N ASN A 65 -10.33 -3.94 18.85
CA ASN A 65 -11.75 -3.74 18.62
C ASN A 65 -12.02 -2.66 17.55
N ALA A 66 -13.30 -2.37 17.27
CA ALA A 66 -13.72 -1.38 16.28
C ALA A 66 -13.14 0.04 16.52
N LYS A 67 -12.87 0.42 17.79
CA LYS A 67 -12.24 1.71 18.11
C LYS A 67 -10.81 1.77 17.58
N MET A 68 -10.04 0.70 17.80
CA MET A 68 -8.67 0.60 17.28
C MET A 68 -8.65 0.55 15.75
N ALA A 69 -9.56 -0.20 15.12
CA ALA A 69 -9.67 -0.23 13.65
C ALA A 69 -9.89 1.16 13.06
N LYS A 70 -10.80 1.96 13.66
CA LYS A 70 -11.04 3.35 13.26
C LYS A 70 -9.82 4.25 13.47
N GLN A 71 -9.03 4.00 14.52
CA GLN A 71 -7.79 4.75 14.76
C GLN A 71 -6.74 4.44 13.70
N ILE A 72 -6.53 3.15 13.37
CA ILE A 72 -5.62 2.74 12.29
C ILE A 72 -6.01 3.41 10.97
N ALA A 73 -7.30 3.41 10.63
CA ALA A 73 -7.81 4.04 9.40
C ALA A 73 -7.57 5.56 9.33
N ARG A 74 -7.38 6.25 10.47
CA ARG A 74 -7.02 7.67 10.52
C ARG A 74 -5.51 7.89 10.51
N GLU A 75 -4.77 7.14 11.32
CA GLU A 75 -3.34 7.37 11.55
C GLU A 75 -2.46 6.85 10.40
N PHE A 76 -2.80 5.70 9.82
CA PHE A 76 -1.94 5.06 8.81
C PHE A 76 -1.82 5.89 7.53
N PRO A 77 -2.89 6.47 6.97
CA PRO A 77 -2.77 7.38 5.84
C PRO A 77 -1.80 8.52 6.13
N GLU A 78 -1.90 9.16 7.30
CA GLU A 78 -1.00 10.25 7.68
C GLU A 78 0.47 9.79 7.77
N ILE A 79 0.74 8.69 8.47
CA ILE A 79 2.09 8.15 8.63
C ILE A 79 2.70 7.80 7.27
N LEU A 80 1.93 7.13 6.41
CA LEU A 80 2.42 6.57 5.15
C LEU A 80 2.52 7.63 4.04
N THR A 81 1.77 8.73 4.11
CA THR A 81 1.76 9.76 3.06
C THR A 81 2.51 11.03 3.43
N LYS A 82 2.88 11.24 4.69
CA LYS A 82 3.60 12.45 5.12
C LYS A 82 4.87 12.72 4.30
N GLY A 83 5.61 11.67 3.95
CA GLY A 83 6.81 11.76 3.11
C GLY A 83 6.53 12.03 1.63
N LEU A 84 5.28 11.91 1.18
CA LEU A 84 4.85 12.08 -0.21
C LEU A 84 4.27 13.47 -0.49
N ARG A 85 4.06 14.29 0.55
CA ARG A 85 3.51 15.63 0.38
C ARG A 85 4.40 16.48 -0.55
N PRO A 86 3.81 17.30 -1.43
CA PRO A 86 4.56 18.26 -2.25
C PRO A 86 5.44 19.13 -1.36
N THR A 87 6.63 19.46 -1.83
CA THR A 87 7.49 20.39 -1.10
C THR A 87 6.91 21.78 -1.33
N GLU A 88 6.64 22.54 -0.27
CA GLU A 88 6.27 23.95 -0.43
C GLU A 88 7.44 24.66 -1.10
N THR A 89 7.21 25.20 -2.28
CA THR A 89 8.18 26.04 -2.98
C THR A 89 8.18 27.39 -2.25
N THR A 90 9.10 27.58 -1.32
CA THR A 90 9.44 28.90 -0.76
C THR A 90 10.33 29.68 -1.72
#